data_AF-A0A7W4GRF9-F1
#
_entry.id   AF-A0A7W4GRF9-F1
#
_cell.length_a   1.000
_cell.length_b   1.000
_cell.length_c   1.000
_cell.angle_alpha   90.00
_cell.angle_beta   90.00
_cell.angle_gamma   90.00
#
_symmetry.space_group_name_H-M   'P 1'
#
loop_
_entity.id
_entity.type
_entity.pdbx_description
1 polymer ?
#
loop_
_entity_poly.entity_id
_entity_poly.type
_entity_poly.pdbx_seq_one_letter_code
_entity_poly.pdbx_strand_id
1 'polypeptide(L)'
;MAQTTTMTVRLGPVLSDFVAANVGEDGSYENVSEYVRDLIRRDKERAEAEAFVRLQTELTRAFAAPEDSYRPLTAAEVIARNRG
;
A
#
# COMPACT_ATOMS: atom_id res chain seq x y z
N MET A 1 -23.10 0.60 -9.12
CA MET A 1 -23.25 -0.49 -8.14
C MET A 1 -21.86 -0.94 -7.72
N ALA A 2 -21.59 -1.16 -6.44
CA ALA A 2 -20.31 -1.68 -6.00
C ALA A 2 -20.15 -3.12 -6.51
N GLN A 3 -19.04 -3.42 -7.20
CA GLN A 3 -18.73 -4.80 -7.59
C GLN A 3 -18.34 -5.57 -6.34
N THR A 4 -19.05 -6.66 -6.07
CA THR A 4 -18.68 -7.63 -5.05
C THR A 4 -17.90 -8.75 -5.70
N THR A 5 -16.78 -9.14 -5.10
CA THR A 5 -15.97 -10.28 -5.53
C THR A 5 -15.98 -11.33 -4.44
N THR A 6 -16.41 -12.54 -4.77
CA THR A 6 -16.32 -13.70 -3.87
C THR A 6 -14.97 -14.36 -4.04
N MET A 7 -14.30 -14.67 -2.94
CA MET A 7 -13.02 -15.34 -2.91
C MET A 7 -13.09 -16.55 -1.97
N THR A 8 -12.55 -17.69 -2.41
CA THR A 8 -12.36 -18.88 -1.56
C THR A 8 -10.89 -18.96 -1.18
N VAL A 9 -10.60 -19.01 0.12
CA VAL A 9 -9.23 -19.05 0.66
C VAL A 9 -9.03 -20.34 1.42
N ARG A 10 -7.91 -21.03 1.16
CA ARG A 10 -7.48 -22.18 1.96
C ARG A 10 -6.48 -21.71 3.02
N LEU A 11 -6.77 -21.99 4.28
CA LEU A 11 -5.86 -21.74 5.38
C LEU A 11 -5.14 -23.04 5.78
N GLY A 12 -3.86 -22.93 6.12
CA GLY A 12 -3.14 -24.00 6.81
C GLY A 12 -3.65 -24.17 8.24
N PRO A 13 -3.36 -25.30 8.90
CA PRO A 13 -3.92 -25.64 10.22
C PRO A 13 -3.66 -24.55 11.27
N VAL A 14 -2.42 -24.06 11.38
CA VAL A 14 -2.05 -23.00 12.35
C VAL A 14 -2.85 -21.72 12.16
N LEU A 15 -3.04 -21.28 10.90
CA LEU A 15 -3.81 -20.08 10.62
C LEU A 15 -5.32 -20.31 10.81
N SER A 16 -5.80 -21.53 10.52
CA SER A 16 -7.19 -21.91 10.77
C SER A 16 -7.53 -21.85 12.25
N ASP A 17 -6.67 -22.42 13.11
CA ASP A 17 -6.86 -22.40 14.57
C ASP A 17 -6.84 -20.96 15.11
N PHE A 18 -5.90 -20.15 14.61
CA PHE A 18 -5.82 -18.74 14.97
C PHE A 18 -7.09 -17.97 14.59
N VAL A 19 -7.59 -18.15 13.35
CA VAL A 19 -8.82 -17.50 12.89
C VAL A 19 -10.02 -17.97 13.72
N ALA A 20 -10.11 -19.27 14.01
CA ALA A 20 -11.19 -19.83 14.82
C ALA A 20 -11.22 -19.26 16.24
N ALA A 21 -10.05 -18.96 16.84
CA ALA A 21 -9.97 -18.32 18.15
C ALA A 21 -10.35 -16.82 18.15
N ASN A 22 -10.39 -16.18 16.98
CA ASN A 22 -10.68 -14.75 16.84
C ASN A 22 -12.08 -14.47 16.25
N VAL A 23 -12.82 -15.51 15.87
CA VAL A 23 -14.11 -15.41 15.17
C VAL A 23 -15.18 -16.19 15.94
N GLY A 24 -16.36 -15.61 16.12
CA GLY A 24 -17.49 -16.24 16.82
C GLY A 24 -17.99 -15.39 17.99
N GLU A 25 -18.81 -15.98 18.87
CA GLU A 25 -19.49 -15.27 19.97
C GLU A 25 -18.51 -14.59 20.95
N ASP A 26 -17.40 -15.26 21.25
CA ASP A 26 -16.32 -14.73 22.11
C ASP A 26 -15.16 -14.11 21.31
N GLY A 27 -15.26 -14.10 19.98
CA GLY A 27 -14.22 -13.59 19.07
C GLY A 27 -14.31 -12.08 18.88
N SER A 28 -13.23 -11.48 18.36
CA SER A 28 -13.22 -10.05 18.01
C SER A 28 -13.98 -9.76 16.70
N TYR A 29 -14.35 -10.81 15.95
CA TYR A 29 -15.01 -10.73 14.66
C TYR A 29 -16.19 -11.72 14.61
N GLU A 30 -17.25 -11.37 13.90
CA GLU A 30 -18.44 -12.21 13.81
C GLU A 30 -18.21 -13.41 12.87
N ASN A 31 -17.45 -13.21 11.80
CA ASN A 31 -17.15 -14.26 10.82
C ASN A 31 -15.77 -14.09 10.16
N VAL A 32 -15.30 -15.17 9.52
CA VAL A 32 -14.00 -15.21 8.85
C VAL A 32 -13.92 -14.16 7.73
N SER A 33 -15.00 -13.95 6.98
CA SER A 33 -15.03 -12.98 5.89
C SER A 33 -14.86 -11.55 6.39
N GLU A 34 -15.33 -11.23 7.60
CA GLU A 34 -15.09 -9.94 8.26
C GLU A 34 -13.62 -9.79 8.62
N TYR A 35 -13.06 -10.81 9.26
CA TYR A 35 -11.66 -10.80 9.65
C TYR A 35 -10.74 -10.62 8.43
N VAL A 36 -10.98 -11.34 7.34
CA VAL A 36 -10.23 -11.21 6.09
C VAL A 36 -10.39 -9.82 5.47
N ARG A 37 -11.61 -9.25 5.46
CA ARG A 37 -11.83 -7.88 4.96
C ARG A 37 -11.05 -6.86 5.77
N ASP A 38 -10.98 -7.02 7.09
CA ASP A 38 -10.20 -6.14 7.95
C ASP A 38 -8.70 -6.27 7.70
N LEU A 39 -8.19 -7.49 7.56
CA LEU A 39 -6.78 -7.74 7.19
C LEU A 39 -6.41 -7.10 5.85
N ILE A 40 -7.26 -7.23 4.82
CA ILE A 40 -7.05 -6.60 3.52
C ILE A 40 -7.03 -5.07 3.64
N ARG A 41 -7.91 -4.50 4.47
CA ARG A 41 -7.93 -3.05 4.70
C ARG A 41 -6.63 -2.57 5.35
N ARG A 42 -6.16 -3.25 6.40
CA ARG A 42 -4.90 -2.92 7.08
C ARG A 42 -3.69 -3.10 6.17
N ASP A 43 -3.70 -4.12 5.32
CA ASP A 43 -2.65 -4.33 4.32
C ASP A 43 -2.61 -3.18 3.30
N LYS A 44 -3.77 -2.81 2.76
CA LYS A 44 -3.91 -1.66 1.86
C LYS A 44 -3.41 -0.37 2.52
N GLU A 45 -3.86 -0.07 3.73
CA GLU A 45 -3.47 1.14 4.47
C GLU A 45 -1.95 1.20 4.71
N ARG A 46 -1.35 0.07 5.10
CA ARG A 46 0.11 -0.02 5.27
C ARG A 46 0.84 0.23 3.95
N ALA A 47 0.43 -0.42 2.86
CA ALA A 47 1.05 -0.25 1.56
C ALA A 47 0.96 1.20 1.04
N GLU A 48 -0.19 1.85 1.24
CA GLU A 48 -0.39 3.25 0.87
C GLU A 48 0.46 4.20 1.73
N ALA A 49 0.53 3.97 3.04
CA ALA A 49 1.36 4.75 3.95
C ALA A 49 2.85 4.62 3.61
N GLU A 50 3.34 3.41 3.34
CA GLU A 50 4.72 3.17 2.91
C GLU A 50 5.04 3.86 1.59
N ALA A 51 4.12 3.80 0.61
CA ALA A 51 4.28 4.48 -0.66
C ALA A 51 4.33 6.01 -0.50
N PHE A 52 3.48 6.55 0.36
CA PHE A 52 3.46 7.98 0.67
C PHE A 52 4.74 8.43 1.36
N VAL A 53 5.18 7.74 2.41
CA VAL A 53 6.42 8.07 3.14
C VAL A 53 7.64 8.00 2.24
N ARG A 54 7.70 7.00 1.35
CA ARG A 54 8.77 6.87 0.36
C ARG A 54 8.83 8.10 -0.56
N LEU A 55 7.69 8.49 -1.14
CA LEU A 55 7.61 9.66 -2.02
C LEU A 55 7.96 10.95 -1.27
N GLN A 56 7.41 11.15 -0.07
CA GLN A 56 7.73 12.31 0.76
C GLN A 56 9.23 12.40 1.02
N THR A 57 9.87 11.28 1.41
CA THR A 57 11.31 11.22 1.69
C THR A 57 12.14 11.60 0.46
N GLU A 58 11.77 11.07 -0.72
CA GLU A 58 12.42 11.37 -1.98
C GLU A 58 12.32 12.87 -2.33
N LEU A 59 11.11 13.44 -2.24
CA LEU A 59 10.87 14.85 -2.52
C LEU A 59 11.58 15.76 -1.50
N THR A 60 11.49 15.46 -0.20
CA THR A 60 12.20 16.23 0.84
C THR A 60 13.69 16.25 0.57
N ARG A 61 14.29 15.13 0.16
CA ARG A 61 15.70 15.08 -0.23
C ARG A 61 15.99 15.91 -1.48
N ALA A 62 15.14 15.84 -2.50
CA ALA A 62 15.33 16.58 -3.75
C ALA A 62 15.18 18.11 -3.58
N PHE A 63 14.31 18.55 -2.67
CA PHE A 63 14.04 19.96 -2.38
C PHE A 63 14.90 20.53 -1.24
N ALA A 64 15.69 19.72 -0.55
CA ALA A 64 16.64 20.20 0.46
C ALA A 64 17.84 20.95 -0.16
N ALA A 65 18.01 20.90 -1.48
CA ALA A 65 19.06 21.62 -2.17
C ALA A 65 18.76 23.13 -2.20
N PRO A 66 19.77 24.00 -2.01
CA PRO A 66 19.62 25.44 -2.17
C PRO A 66 19.06 25.82 -3.55
N GLU A 67 18.27 26.90 -3.62
CA GLU A 67 17.61 27.29 -4.86
C GLU A 67 18.60 27.66 -5.98
N ASP A 68 19.76 28.21 -5.61
CA ASP A 68 20.85 28.56 -6.52
C ASP A 68 21.54 27.34 -7.17
N SER A 69 21.30 26.14 -6.66
CA SER A 69 21.81 24.89 -7.24
C SER A 69 20.97 24.40 -8.43
N TYR A 70 19.74 24.89 -8.58
CA TYR A 70 18.87 24.55 -9.71
C TYR A 70 19.31 25.28 -10.98
N ARG A 71 19.17 24.59 -12.12
CA ARG A 71 19.49 25.15 -13.44
C ARG A 71 18.25 25.11 -14.34
N PRO A 72 18.01 26.14 -15.15
CA PRO A 72 16.98 26.08 -16.18
C PRO A 72 17.20 24.87 -17.09
N LEU A 73 16.13 24.15 -17.39
CA LEU A 73 16.14 22.99 -18.26
C LEU A 73 14.82 22.91 -19.01
N THR A 74 14.89 22.82 -20.33
CA THR A 74 13.74 22.68 -21.20
C THR A 74 13.48 21.21 -21.52
N ALA A 75 12.22 20.87 -21.81
CA ALA A 75 11.88 19.53 -22.27
C ALA A 75 12.64 19.12 -23.55
N ALA A 76 12.92 20.08 -24.45
CA ALA A 76 13.67 19.83 -25.69
C ALA A 76 15.11 19.38 -25.41
N GLU A 77 15.79 20.00 -24.45
CA GLU A 77 17.15 19.62 -24.03
C GLU A 77 17.17 18.20 -23.42
N VAL A 78 16.15 17.85 -22.62
CA VAL A 78 16.03 16.49 -22.07
C VAL A 78 15.81 15.46 -23.16
N ILE A 79 14.91 15.73 -24.12
CA ILE A 79 14.61 14.82 -25.24
C ILE A 79 15.85 14.64 -26.11
N ALA A 80 16.54 15.73 -26.48
CA ALA A 80 17.75 15.67 -27.28
C ALA A 80 18.86 14.84 -26.59
N ARG A 81 19.01 14.96 -25.27
CA ARG A 81 19.99 14.19 -24.49
C ARG A 81 19.72 12.68 -24.47
N ASN A 82 18.47 12.25 -24.59
CA ASN A 82 18.07 10.84 -24.48
C ASN A 82 17.74 10.18 -25.83
N ARG A 83 17.88 10.89 -26.95
CA ARG A 83 17.78 10.32 -28.30
C ARG A 83 19.11 9.66 -28.68
N GLY A 84 19.30 8.42 -28.22
CA GLY A 84 20.10 7.43 -28.93
C GLY A 84 19.28 6.82 -30.05
#